data_AF-A0A0Q7W2J3-F1
#
_entry.id   AF-A0A0Q7W2J3-F1
#
_cell.length_a   1.000
_cell.length_b   1.000
_cell.length_c   1.000
_cell.angle_alpha   90.00
_cell.angle_beta   90.00
_cell.angle_gamma   90.00
#
_symmetry.space_group_name_H-M   'P 1'
#
loop_
_entity.id
_entity.type
_entity.pdbx_description
1 polymer ?
#
loop_
_entity_poly.entity_id
_entity_poly.type
_entity_poly.pdbx_seq_one_letter_code
_entity_poly.pdbx_strand_id
1 'polypeptide(L)'
;MALLALAPGAMQASAAEICAFPTPPRVIANEGVSSAKGSRLLQVWDVPDARIYWTTADPADPVFRTFVADVAKRVPSTDPVRLLRTSPAWDNPRLKQGNALVADRASEWIRPAGCLEKLLLSVQHGRVNLFERPTEFAALVLRSPERDRLRIYYLTINEDGIGRMSPLTAPAMVDIRAGWRMEIMLHNHSFHPGQPSLDGVLAPSEADAQFMANFAADAGLQAAWITNGLHSSRIPASAFGLFTAPAEINPSK
;
A
#
# COMPACT_ATOMS: atom_id res chain seq x y z
N MET A 1 19.55 25.30 -55.35
CA MET A 1 19.72 23.98 -54.70
C MET A 1 20.07 24.22 -53.25
N ALA A 2 19.12 24.02 -52.33
CA ALA A 2 19.33 24.13 -50.89
C ALA A 2 19.32 22.71 -50.30
N LEU A 3 20.42 22.28 -49.69
CA LEU A 3 20.46 21.06 -48.90
C LEU A 3 20.08 21.41 -47.45
N LEU A 4 18.92 20.92 -47.01
CA LEU A 4 18.59 20.82 -45.59
C LEU A 4 19.43 19.68 -44.98
N ALA A 5 20.27 20.01 -44.01
CA ALA A 5 20.86 19.02 -43.11
C ALA A 5 19.85 18.72 -41.99
N LEU A 6 19.28 17.51 -42.00
CA LEU A 6 18.52 16.97 -40.87
C LEU A 6 19.49 16.51 -39.79
N ALA A 7 19.42 17.14 -38.61
CA ALA A 7 20.08 16.64 -37.42
C ALA A 7 19.38 15.37 -36.93
N PRO A 8 20.09 14.28 -36.60
CA PRO A 8 19.49 13.14 -35.95
C PRO A 8 19.19 13.52 -34.50
N GLY A 9 17.90 13.60 -34.17
CA GLY A 9 17.44 13.63 -32.78
C GLY A 9 17.87 12.33 -32.11
N ALA A 10 18.89 12.41 -31.25
CA ALA A 10 19.22 11.33 -30.34
C ALA A 10 18.03 11.16 -29.39
N MET A 11 17.17 10.17 -29.66
CA MET A 11 16.34 9.57 -28.62
C MET A 11 17.32 9.02 -27.58
N GLN A 12 17.54 9.78 -26.51
CA GLN A 12 18.18 9.26 -25.31
C GLN A 12 17.30 8.10 -24.83
N ALA A 13 17.79 6.88 -25.02
CA ALA A 13 17.26 5.72 -24.34
C ALA A 13 17.29 6.03 -22.85
N SER A 14 16.13 6.26 -22.25
CA SER A 14 15.96 6.34 -20.80
C SER A 14 16.57 5.07 -20.25
N ALA A 15 17.67 5.21 -19.49
CA ALA A 15 18.19 4.12 -18.68
C ALA A 15 17.01 3.55 -17.90
N ALA A 16 16.83 2.22 -17.94
CA ALA A 16 15.79 1.56 -17.18
C ALA A 16 15.97 1.96 -15.70
N GLU A 17 15.04 2.77 -15.19
CA GLU A 17 15.05 3.18 -13.79
C GLU A 17 14.94 1.91 -12.94
N ILE A 18 15.89 1.70 -12.04
CA ILE A 18 15.92 0.55 -11.15
C ILE A 18 14.84 0.74 -10.08
N CYS A 19 14.08 -0.30 -9.74
CA CYS A 19 13.11 -0.25 -8.65
C CYS A 19 13.84 -0.15 -7.30
N ALA A 20 14.06 1.09 -6.86
CA ALA A 20 14.73 1.44 -5.61
C ALA A 20 14.34 2.86 -5.17
N PHE A 21 14.44 3.14 -3.87
CA PHE A 21 14.47 4.52 -3.40
C PHE A 21 15.87 5.10 -3.65
N PRO A 22 15.99 6.30 -4.26
CA PRO A 22 17.29 6.90 -4.56
C PRO A 22 18.04 7.36 -3.31
N THR A 23 17.33 7.54 -2.20
CA THR A 23 17.86 8.00 -0.93
C THR A 23 17.22 7.23 0.23
N PRO A 24 17.93 7.09 1.36
CA PRO A 24 17.33 6.55 2.57
C PRO A 24 16.21 7.48 3.08
N PRO A 25 15.22 6.93 3.80
CA PRO A 25 14.18 7.75 4.41
C PRO A 25 14.74 8.62 5.52
N ARG A 26 14.06 9.74 5.77
CA ARG A 26 14.17 10.44 7.05
C ARG A 26 13.28 9.75 8.07
N VAL A 27 13.82 9.46 9.24
CA VAL A 27 13.06 8.94 10.39
C VAL A 27 12.42 10.13 11.12
N ILE A 28 11.10 10.06 11.32
CA ILE A 28 10.32 11.08 12.03
C ILE A 28 10.09 10.66 13.49
N ALA A 29 9.77 9.38 13.71
CA ALA A 29 9.58 8.82 15.04
C ALA A 29 10.04 7.36 15.05
N ASN A 30 10.64 6.93 16.15
CA ASN A 30 11.06 5.55 16.39
C ASN A 30 10.71 5.18 17.83
N GLU A 31 9.71 4.32 18.01
CA GLU A 31 9.16 3.97 19.31
C GLU A 31 9.44 2.48 19.58
N GLY A 32 10.13 2.19 20.68
CA GLY A 32 10.51 0.82 21.05
C GLY A 32 11.86 0.38 20.49
N VAL A 33 12.12 -0.93 20.57
CA VAL A 33 13.38 -1.56 20.13
C VAL A 33 13.15 -2.18 18.75
N SER A 34 14.04 -1.94 17.79
CA SER A 34 13.86 -2.20 16.35
C SER A 34 13.12 -3.50 15.98
N SER A 35 13.38 -4.62 16.67
CA SER A 35 12.79 -5.95 16.43
C SER A 35 11.80 -6.42 17.50
N ALA A 36 11.55 -5.64 18.56
CA ALA A 36 10.61 -6.00 19.61
C ALA A 36 9.15 -5.85 19.13
N LYS A 37 8.26 -6.72 19.60
CA LYS A 37 6.82 -6.66 19.31
C LYS A 37 6.25 -5.30 19.69
N GLY A 38 5.35 -4.76 18.87
CA GLY A 38 4.70 -3.46 19.09
C GLY A 38 5.58 -2.23 18.86
N SER A 39 6.86 -2.41 18.50
CA SER A 39 7.73 -1.26 18.15
C SER A 39 7.27 -0.63 16.84
N ARG A 40 7.26 0.70 16.80
CA ARG A 40 6.75 1.51 15.69
C ARG A 40 7.85 2.35 15.09
N LEU A 41 7.74 2.65 13.81
CA LEU A 41 8.61 3.60 13.12
C LEU A 41 7.83 4.36 12.08
N LEU A 42 8.00 5.67 12.10
CA LEU A 42 7.50 6.57 11.09
C LEU A 42 8.68 7.09 10.26
N GLN A 43 8.62 6.83 8.97
CA GLN A 43 9.59 7.25 7.97
C GLN A 43 8.92 8.14 6.93
N VAL A 44 9.73 8.98 6.30
CA VAL A 44 9.32 9.74 5.13
C VAL A 44 10.40 9.67 4.05
N TRP A 45 9.97 9.40 2.82
CA TRP A 45 10.78 9.59 1.63
C TRP A 45 10.30 10.81 0.86
N ASP A 46 11.25 11.57 0.33
CA ASP A 46 11.06 12.61 -0.67
C ASP A 46 11.79 12.16 -1.94
N VAL A 47 11.04 11.80 -2.98
CA VAL A 47 11.60 11.20 -4.21
C VAL A 47 11.03 11.88 -5.46
N PRO A 48 11.73 11.84 -6.61
CA PRO A 48 11.11 12.20 -7.88
C PRO A 48 9.88 11.34 -8.15
N ASP A 49 8.85 11.88 -8.78
CA ASP A 49 7.74 11.07 -9.30
C ASP A 49 8.19 10.30 -10.55
N ALA A 50 8.94 9.24 -10.32
CA ALA A 50 9.51 8.40 -11.35
C ALA A 50 8.49 7.32 -11.79
N ARG A 51 8.49 7.00 -13.09
CA ARG A 51 7.56 6.00 -13.66
C ARG A 51 7.76 4.64 -13.01
N ILE A 52 9.00 4.29 -12.63
CA ILE A 52 9.34 2.98 -12.08
C ILE A 52 8.47 2.56 -10.89
N TYR A 53 8.12 3.49 -10.00
CA TYR A 53 7.30 3.24 -8.80
C TYR A 53 5.91 2.70 -9.12
N TRP A 54 5.40 3.01 -10.32
CA TRP A 54 4.08 2.66 -10.80
C TRP A 54 4.07 1.43 -11.72
N THR A 55 5.22 0.82 -11.98
CA THR A 55 5.37 -0.42 -12.77
C THR A 55 5.34 -1.66 -11.88
N THR A 56 5.36 -2.86 -12.48
CA THR A 56 5.45 -4.14 -11.76
C THR A 56 6.89 -4.61 -11.54
N ALA A 57 7.90 -3.77 -11.75
CA ALA A 57 9.30 -4.12 -11.52
C ALA A 57 9.54 -4.58 -10.08
N ASP A 58 10.42 -5.57 -9.91
CA ASP A 58 10.82 -6.05 -8.58
C ASP A 58 11.94 -5.17 -8.01
N PRO A 59 11.94 -4.93 -6.69
CA PRO A 59 13.04 -4.27 -6.01
C PRO A 59 14.39 -4.94 -6.29
N ALA A 60 15.43 -4.13 -6.47
CA ALA A 60 16.79 -4.64 -6.67
C ALA A 60 17.37 -5.31 -5.41
N ASP A 61 16.89 -4.91 -4.23
CA ASP A 61 17.34 -5.43 -2.94
C ASP A 61 16.91 -6.91 -2.74
N PRO A 62 17.78 -7.77 -2.16
CA PRO A 62 17.47 -9.19 -1.98
C PRO A 62 16.30 -9.50 -1.04
N VAL A 63 15.90 -8.59 -0.14
CA VAL A 63 14.85 -8.83 0.86
C VAL A 63 13.52 -9.16 0.20
N PHE A 64 13.14 -8.49 -0.91
CA PHE A 64 11.92 -8.84 -1.64
C PHE A 64 11.98 -10.27 -2.20
N ARG A 65 13.13 -10.67 -2.74
CA ARG A 65 13.32 -12.03 -3.27
C ARG A 65 13.22 -13.07 -2.16
N THR A 66 13.73 -12.78 -0.96
CA THR A 66 13.55 -13.64 0.21
C THR A 66 12.08 -13.78 0.57
N PHE A 67 11.33 -12.67 0.62
CA PHE A 67 9.89 -12.70 0.85
C PHE A 67 9.16 -13.59 -0.17
N VAL A 68 9.43 -13.41 -1.47
CA VAL A 68 8.83 -14.23 -2.54
C VAL A 68 9.18 -15.71 -2.37
N ALA A 69 10.43 -16.02 -2.01
CA ALA A 69 10.85 -17.39 -1.76
C ALA A 69 10.16 -18.01 -0.53
N ASP A 70 9.90 -17.23 0.53
CA ASP A 70 9.14 -17.68 1.69
C ASP A 70 7.65 -17.89 1.36
N VAL A 71 7.05 -17.01 0.56
CA VAL A 71 5.68 -17.20 0.05
C VAL A 71 5.58 -18.53 -0.70
N ALA A 72 6.48 -18.78 -1.65
CA ALA A 72 6.46 -20.01 -2.46
C ALA A 72 6.63 -21.29 -1.62
N LYS A 73 7.30 -21.20 -0.47
CA LYS A 73 7.49 -22.35 0.44
C LYS A 73 6.32 -22.58 1.39
N ARG A 74 5.65 -21.51 1.83
CA ARG A 74 4.75 -21.54 3.00
C ARG A 74 3.29 -21.29 2.66
N VAL A 75 2.99 -20.64 1.54
CA VAL A 75 1.64 -20.23 1.15
C VAL A 75 1.09 -21.19 0.08
N PRO A 76 0.04 -21.98 0.37
CA PRO A 76 -0.47 -22.98 -0.57
C PRO A 76 -1.08 -22.39 -1.86
N SER A 77 -1.56 -21.15 -1.81
CA SER A 77 -2.18 -20.47 -2.94
C SER A 77 -1.96 -18.97 -2.86
N THR A 78 -1.49 -18.36 -3.94
CA THR A 78 -1.33 -16.91 -4.07
C THR A 78 -2.36 -16.28 -5.01
N ASP A 79 -3.34 -17.05 -5.49
CA ASP A 79 -4.46 -16.54 -6.30
C ASP A 79 -5.33 -15.62 -5.43
N PRO A 80 -5.36 -14.30 -5.71
CA PRO A 80 -6.04 -13.34 -4.85
C PRO A 80 -7.57 -13.53 -4.83
N VAL A 81 -8.17 -13.99 -5.93
CA VAL A 81 -9.63 -14.23 -5.99
C VAL A 81 -9.98 -15.45 -5.16
N ARG A 82 -9.15 -16.50 -5.23
CA ARG A 82 -9.32 -17.68 -4.39
C ARG A 82 -9.21 -17.31 -2.92
N LEU A 83 -8.16 -16.58 -2.51
CA LEU A 83 -7.96 -16.16 -1.13
C LEU A 83 -9.17 -15.38 -0.59
N LEU A 84 -9.70 -14.42 -1.36
CA LEU A 84 -10.90 -13.67 -0.98
C LEU A 84 -12.14 -14.56 -0.82
N ARG A 85 -12.37 -15.50 -1.74
CA ARG A 85 -13.56 -16.36 -1.74
C ARG A 85 -13.50 -17.48 -0.71
N THR A 86 -12.32 -17.98 -0.39
CA THR A 86 -12.12 -19.04 0.61
C THR A 86 -11.87 -18.50 2.00
N SER A 87 -11.53 -17.21 2.14
CA SER A 87 -11.40 -16.53 3.42
C SER A 87 -12.74 -16.63 4.16
N PRO A 88 -12.79 -17.40 5.25
CA PRO A 88 -14.02 -17.63 5.90
C PRO A 88 -14.23 -16.47 6.88
N ALA A 89 -15.03 -15.51 6.42
CA ALA A 89 -15.46 -14.37 7.22
C ALA A 89 -16.52 -14.79 8.25
N TRP A 90 -16.24 -15.87 9.01
CA TRP A 90 -17.21 -16.73 9.71
C TRP A 90 -18.25 -15.94 10.53
N ASP A 91 -17.83 -14.89 11.24
CA ASP A 91 -18.71 -14.14 12.14
C ASP A 91 -18.85 -12.65 11.80
N ASN A 92 -18.24 -12.19 10.69
CA ASN A 92 -18.33 -10.79 10.26
C ASN A 92 -18.95 -10.69 8.85
N PRO A 93 -20.27 -10.48 8.75
CA PRO A 93 -20.96 -10.29 7.49
C PRO A 93 -20.38 -9.16 6.63
N ARG A 94 -19.82 -8.10 7.24
CA ARG A 94 -19.22 -6.98 6.51
C ARG A 94 -17.92 -7.38 5.84
N LEU A 95 -17.04 -8.08 6.55
CA LEU A 95 -15.81 -8.63 5.94
C LEU A 95 -16.15 -9.61 4.82
N LYS A 96 -17.19 -10.43 4.99
CA LYS A 96 -17.67 -11.34 3.93
C LYS A 96 -18.11 -10.57 2.68
N GLN A 97 -18.88 -9.51 2.87
CA GLN A 97 -19.35 -8.66 1.77
C GLN A 97 -18.21 -7.89 1.10
N GLY A 98 -17.27 -7.37 1.87
CA GLY A 98 -16.06 -6.71 1.36
C GLY A 98 -15.21 -7.66 0.52
N ASN A 99 -14.98 -8.89 0.99
CA ASN A 99 -14.28 -9.92 0.24
C ASN A 99 -14.98 -10.25 -1.08
N ALA A 100 -16.30 -10.47 -1.04
CA ALA A 100 -17.09 -10.75 -2.23
C ALA A 100 -17.04 -9.60 -3.24
N LEU A 101 -17.19 -8.35 -2.77
CA LEU A 101 -17.14 -7.15 -3.60
C LEU A 101 -15.78 -7.03 -4.32
N VAL A 102 -14.67 -7.19 -3.61
CA VAL A 102 -13.33 -7.12 -4.21
C VAL A 102 -13.09 -8.29 -5.17
N ALA A 103 -13.57 -9.49 -4.83
CA ALA A 103 -13.46 -10.66 -5.71
C ALA A 103 -14.27 -10.49 -7.01
N ASP A 104 -15.47 -9.94 -6.93
CA ASP A 104 -16.35 -9.72 -8.09
C ASP A 104 -15.84 -8.59 -8.99
N ARG A 105 -15.07 -7.64 -8.42
CA ARG A 105 -14.40 -6.55 -9.12
C ARG A 105 -12.93 -6.85 -9.46
N ALA A 106 -12.49 -8.10 -9.35
CA ALA A 106 -11.07 -8.45 -9.44
C ALA A 106 -10.39 -7.99 -10.74
N SER A 107 -11.08 -8.07 -11.88
CA SER A 107 -10.53 -7.63 -13.18
C SER A 107 -10.27 -6.11 -13.24
N GLU A 108 -11.03 -5.32 -12.48
CA GLU A 108 -10.88 -3.87 -12.38
C GLU A 108 -9.86 -3.49 -11.31
N TRP A 109 -9.96 -4.08 -10.12
CA TRP A 109 -9.28 -3.60 -8.93
C TRP A 109 -8.02 -4.37 -8.56
N ILE A 110 -7.91 -5.66 -8.88
CA ILE A 110 -6.76 -6.47 -8.47
C ILE A 110 -5.70 -6.45 -9.57
N ARG A 111 -4.47 -6.14 -9.17
CA ARG A 111 -3.28 -6.14 -10.04
C ARG A 111 -2.11 -6.81 -9.34
N PRO A 112 -1.09 -7.27 -10.09
CA PRO A 112 0.22 -7.55 -9.48
C PRO A 112 0.70 -6.32 -8.71
N ALA A 113 1.31 -6.54 -7.54
CA ALA A 113 1.89 -5.46 -6.76
C ALA A 113 2.93 -4.71 -7.62
N GLY A 114 2.91 -3.39 -7.53
CA GLY A 114 3.88 -2.52 -8.18
C GLY A 114 5.18 -2.38 -7.40
N CYS A 115 6.15 -1.72 -8.02
CA CYS A 115 7.46 -1.45 -7.43
C CYS A 115 7.34 -0.74 -6.08
N LEU A 116 6.49 0.28 -5.97
CA LEU A 116 6.30 1.01 -4.71
C LEU A 116 5.76 0.11 -3.58
N GLU A 117 4.73 -0.70 -3.86
CA GLU A 117 4.19 -1.65 -2.89
C GLU A 117 5.26 -2.64 -2.41
N LYS A 118 6.04 -3.18 -3.36
CA LYS A 118 7.11 -4.16 -3.07
C LYS A 118 8.27 -3.55 -2.31
N LEU A 119 8.67 -2.30 -2.62
CA LEU A 119 9.73 -1.60 -1.89
C LEU A 119 9.34 -1.40 -0.43
N LEU A 120 8.13 -0.91 -0.17
CA LEU A 120 7.64 -0.67 1.18
C LEU A 120 7.47 -1.99 1.96
N LEU A 121 6.92 -3.03 1.34
CA LEU A 121 6.86 -4.37 1.92
C LEU A 121 8.25 -4.91 2.26
N SER A 122 9.26 -4.67 1.41
CA SER A 122 10.63 -5.10 1.68
C SER A 122 11.21 -4.42 2.91
N VAL A 123 10.91 -3.13 3.13
CA VAL A 123 11.29 -2.43 4.37
C VAL A 123 10.66 -3.12 5.59
N GLN A 124 9.37 -3.49 5.52
CA GLN A 124 8.72 -4.22 6.61
C GLN A 124 9.33 -5.60 6.86
N HIS A 125 9.46 -6.40 5.80
CA HIS A 125 9.99 -7.77 5.89
C HIS A 125 11.45 -7.80 6.36
N GLY A 126 12.26 -6.80 5.97
CA GLY A 126 13.64 -6.66 6.43
C GLY A 126 13.75 -6.26 7.90
N ARG A 127 12.70 -5.68 8.48
CA ARG A 127 12.64 -5.32 9.91
C ARG A 127 12.28 -6.51 10.78
N VAL A 128 11.25 -7.25 10.36
CA VAL A 128 10.78 -8.49 10.98
C VAL A 128 10.34 -9.41 9.85
N ASN A 129 10.85 -10.65 9.80
CA ASN A 129 10.39 -11.61 8.79
C ASN A 129 8.88 -11.85 8.97
N LEU A 130 8.10 -11.45 7.95
CA LEU A 130 6.64 -11.53 7.94
C LEU A 130 6.08 -12.94 8.19
N PHE A 131 6.85 -13.99 7.90
CA PHE A 131 6.44 -15.38 8.13
C PHE A 131 6.87 -15.93 9.50
N GLU A 132 7.79 -15.26 10.20
CA GLU A 132 8.10 -15.57 11.60
C GLU A 132 7.12 -14.87 12.53
N ARG A 133 6.82 -13.62 12.23
CA ARG A 133 5.80 -12.83 12.92
C ARG A 133 5.16 -11.88 11.90
N PRO A 134 3.87 -12.08 11.57
CA PRO A 134 3.15 -11.13 10.74
C PRO A 134 3.16 -9.74 11.36
N THR A 135 3.33 -8.73 10.51
CA THR A 135 3.41 -7.34 10.92
C THR A 135 2.81 -6.44 9.85
N GLU A 136 2.39 -5.24 10.24
CA GLU A 136 1.72 -4.30 9.34
C GLU A 136 2.49 -2.99 9.14
N PHE A 137 2.20 -2.35 8.01
CA PHE A 137 2.59 -1.01 7.64
C PHE A 137 1.41 -0.31 6.98
N ALA A 138 1.34 1.01 7.14
CA ALA A 138 0.52 1.85 6.28
C ALA A 138 1.34 3.00 5.71
N ALA A 139 1.00 3.44 4.50
CA ALA A 139 1.67 4.53 3.83
C ALA A 139 0.66 5.54 3.25
N LEU A 140 1.05 6.82 3.24
CA LEU A 140 0.38 7.87 2.50
C LEU A 140 1.34 8.40 1.45
N VAL A 141 0.92 8.39 0.20
CA VAL A 141 1.69 8.92 -0.92
C VAL A 141 1.05 10.21 -1.38
N LEU A 142 1.80 11.29 -1.22
CA LEU A 142 1.42 12.63 -1.63
C LEU A 142 2.24 13.02 -2.85
N ARG A 143 1.66 13.84 -3.72
CA ARG A 143 2.30 14.39 -4.91
C ARG A 143 2.48 15.90 -4.75
N SER A 144 3.63 16.41 -5.16
CA SER A 144 3.91 17.85 -5.09
C SER A 144 2.93 18.66 -5.94
N PRO A 145 2.69 19.94 -5.61
CA PRO A 145 1.92 20.85 -6.47
C PRO A 145 2.44 20.88 -7.92
N GLU A 146 3.76 20.80 -8.08
CA GLU A 146 4.45 20.80 -9.38
C GLU A 146 4.37 19.44 -10.10
N ARG A 147 3.89 18.39 -9.42
CA ARG A 147 3.72 17.01 -9.91
C ARG A 147 5.01 16.30 -10.32
N ASP A 148 6.14 16.75 -9.81
CA ASP A 148 7.48 16.25 -10.11
C ASP A 148 8.06 15.38 -8.98
N ARG A 149 7.42 15.39 -7.80
CA ARG A 149 7.89 14.70 -6.60
C ARG A 149 6.77 13.95 -5.89
N LEU A 150 7.16 12.87 -5.24
CA LEU A 150 6.35 12.15 -4.27
C LEU A 150 6.93 12.34 -2.88
N ARG A 151 6.02 12.50 -1.91
CA ARG A 151 6.31 12.38 -0.49
C ARG A 151 5.58 11.18 0.05
N ILE A 152 6.33 10.22 0.57
CA ILE A 152 5.81 8.94 1.02
C ILE A 152 5.98 8.87 2.52
N TYR A 153 4.90 9.06 3.26
CA TYR A 153 4.85 8.79 4.68
C TYR A 153 4.61 7.30 4.89
N TYR A 154 5.35 6.69 5.81
CA TYR A 154 5.34 5.25 6.01
C TYR A 154 5.43 4.93 7.49
N LEU A 155 4.38 4.34 8.03
CA LEU A 155 4.28 3.90 9.41
C LEU A 155 4.35 2.37 9.42
N THR A 156 5.30 1.83 10.16
CA THR A 156 5.41 0.39 10.41
C THR A 156 5.15 0.08 11.87
N ILE A 157 4.61 -1.12 12.14
CA ILE A 157 4.57 -1.68 13.47
C ILE A 157 5.04 -3.13 13.47
N ASN A 158 5.74 -3.55 14.52
CA ASN A 158 6.20 -4.94 14.68
C ASN A 158 5.11 -5.87 15.26
N GLU A 159 3.86 -5.70 14.85
CA GLU A 159 2.76 -6.58 15.21
C GLU A 159 1.64 -6.53 14.16
N ASP A 160 0.71 -7.47 14.28
CA ASP A 160 -0.50 -7.52 13.47
C ASP A 160 -1.49 -6.47 13.99
N GLY A 161 -2.03 -5.64 13.10
CA GLY A 161 -2.81 -4.45 13.45
C GLY A 161 -1.98 -3.17 13.57
N ILE A 162 -2.06 -2.29 12.56
CA ILE A 162 -1.34 -1.02 12.46
C ILE A 162 -1.70 -0.04 13.59
N GLY A 163 -2.89 -0.18 14.17
CA GLY A 163 -3.40 0.63 15.27
C GLY A 163 -3.73 2.06 14.87
N ARG A 164 -3.46 3.03 15.75
CA ARG A 164 -3.79 4.44 15.50
C ARG A 164 -2.97 5.02 14.34
N MET A 165 -3.66 5.60 13.36
CA MET A 165 -3.11 6.22 12.14
C MET A 165 -2.71 7.69 12.29
N SER A 166 -3.01 8.33 13.43
CA SER A 166 -2.68 9.74 13.65
C SER A 166 -1.19 10.10 13.52
N PRO A 167 -0.21 9.25 13.89
CA PRO A 167 1.20 9.55 13.64
C PRO A 167 1.52 9.68 12.14
N LEU A 168 0.81 8.92 11.29
CA LEU A 168 0.97 8.97 9.84
C LEU A 168 0.23 10.18 9.24
N THR A 169 -1.02 10.41 9.64
CA THR A 169 -1.86 11.45 9.04
C THR A 169 -1.50 12.87 9.48
N ALA A 170 -1.12 13.08 10.75
CA ALA A 170 -0.85 14.42 11.27
C ALA A 170 0.24 15.18 10.47
N PRO A 171 1.42 14.61 10.17
CA PRO A 171 2.40 15.28 9.34
C PRO A 171 1.96 15.39 7.88
N ALA A 172 1.30 14.37 7.32
CA ALA A 172 0.78 14.44 5.94
C ALA A 172 -0.23 15.58 5.75
N MET A 173 -1.08 15.84 6.74
CA MET A 173 -2.05 16.94 6.69
C MET A 173 -1.39 18.32 6.69
N VAL A 174 -0.16 18.47 7.21
CA VAL A 174 0.61 19.72 7.08
C VAL A 174 0.93 19.97 5.61
N ASP A 175 1.40 18.95 4.90
CA ASP A 175 1.75 19.07 3.49
C ASP A 175 0.54 19.21 2.58
N ILE A 176 -0.56 18.53 2.89
CA ILE A 176 -1.83 18.71 2.19
C ILE A 176 -2.30 20.17 2.28
N ARG A 177 -2.20 20.78 3.47
CA ARG A 177 -2.46 22.23 3.64
C ARG A 177 -1.47 23.12 2.90
N ALA A 178 -0.25 22.64 2.65
CA ALA A 178 0.75 23.30 1.82
C ALA A 178 0.56 23.04 0.30
N GLY A 179 -0.54 22.40 -0.10
CA GLY A 179 -0.90 22.19 -1.50
C GLY A 179 -0.48 20.84 -2.09
N TRP A 180 0.15 19.95 -1.31
CA TRP A 180 0.40 18.60 -1.77
C TRP A 180 -0.90 17.83 -1.96
N ARG A 181 -0.98 17.05 -3.03
CA ARG A 181 -2.18 16.26 -3.33
C ARG A 181 -2.04 14.86 -2.75
N MET A 182 -3.05 14.40 -2.01
CA MET A 182 -3.14 13.02 -1.55
C MET A 182 -3.46 12.09 -2.72
N GLU A 183 -2.57 11.14 -3.05
CA GLU A 183 -2.78 10.19 -4.15
C GLU A 183 -3.36 8.87 -3.64
N ILE A 184 -2.54 8.14 -2.87
CA ILE A 184 -2.87 6.78 -2.45
C ILE A 184 -2.58 6.57 -0.98
N MET A 185 -3.46 5.83 -0.33
CA MET A 185 -3.18 5.17 0.94
C MET A 185 -2.86 3.71 0.63
N LEU A 186 -1.79 3.20 1.21
CA LEU A 186 -1.35 1.81 1.06
C LEU A 186 -1.36 1.14 2.43
N HIS A 187 -1.85 -0.10 2.52
CA HIS A 187 -1.75 -0.95 3.72
C HIS A 187 -1.40 -2.36 3.29
N ASN A 188 -0.48 -3.04 3.97
CA ASN A 188 -0.30 -4.47 3.73
C ASN A 188 -1.21 -5.34 4.60
N HIS A 189 -1.73 -6.41 3.99
CA HIS A 189 -2.27 -7.56 4.68
C HIS A 189 -1.29 -8.71 4.46
N SER A 190 -0.60 -9.12 5.52
CA SER A 190 0.42 -10.18 5.46
C SER A 190 -0.19 -11.53 5.10
N PHE A 191 0.64 -12.49 4.68
CA PHE A 191 0.21 -13.89 4.61
C PHE A 191 0.23 -14.51 6.02
N HIS A 192 -0.78 -15.31 6.32
CA HIS A 192 -0.95 -16.03 7.58
C HIS A 192 -1.25 -17.50 7.27
N PRO A 193 -0.23 -18.30 6.87
CA PRO A 193 -0.44 -19.70 6.51
C PRO A 193 -1.18 -20.48 7.61
N GLY A 194 -2.31 -21.11 7.24
CA GLY A 194 -3.16 -21.83 8.18
C GLY A 194 -4.23 -20.98 8.87
N GLN A 195 -4.31 -19.67 8.60
CA GLN A 195 -5.38 -18.77 9.05
C GLN A 195 -6.08 -18.11 7.85
N PRO A 196 -6.98 -18.83 7.15
CA PRO A 196 -7.50 -18.38 5.86
C PRO A 196 -8.22 -17.03 5.87
N SER A 197 -8.71 -16.55 7.01
CA SER A 197 -9.38 -15.25 7.14
C SER A 197 -8.43 -14.06 7.05
N LEU A 198 -7.13 -14.28 7.26
CA LEU A 198 -6.08 -13.26 7.30
C LEU A 198 -4.98 -13.53 6.26
N ASP A 199 -5.11 -14.60 5.47
CA ASP A 199 -4.01 -15.10 4.64
C ASP A 199 -3.84 -14.31 3.34
N GLY A 200 -3.30 -13.08 3.45
CA GLY A 200 -3.02 -12.20 2.32
C GLY A 200 -4.27 -11.77 1.56
N VAL A 201 -5.41 -11.64 2.25
CA VAL A 201 -6.65 -11.12 1.67
C VAL A 201 -6.48 -9.66 1.24
N LEU A 202 -7.13 -9.25 0.16
CA LEU A 202 -6.95 -7.90 -0.42
C LEU A 202 -8.16 -6.98 -0.20
N ALA A 203 -9.15 -7.41 0.58
CA ALA A 203 -10.26 -6.54 0.94
C ALA A 203 -9.87 -5.70 2.17
N PRO A 204 -10.27 -4.42 2.23
CA PRO A 204 -10.02 -3.60 3.40
C PRO A 204 -10.71 -4.20 4.63
N SER A 205 -10.04 -4.12 5.78
CA SER A 205 -10.71 -4.33 7.06
C SER A 205 -11.77 -3.26 7.31
N GLU A 206 -12.62 -3.44 8.33
CA GLU A 206 -13.59 -2.40 8.71
C GLU A 206 -12.89 -1.09 9.14
N ALA A 207 -11.76 -1.20 9.83
CA ALA A 207 -10.94 -0.04 10.21
C ALA A 207 -10.35 0.66 8.97
N ASP A 208 -9.86 -0.09 8.00
CA ASP A 208 -9.37 0.45 6.72
C ASP A 208 -10.48 1.16 5.95
N ALA A 209 -11.66 0.53 5.86
CA ALA A 209 -12.82 1.06 5.16
C ALA A 209 -13.30 2.39 5.76
N GLN A 210 -13.41 2.45 7.09
CA GLN A 210 -13.77 3.68 7.77
C GLN A 210 -12.70 4.75 7.62
N PHE A 211 -11.41 4.38 7.72
CA PHE A 211 -10.30 5.29 7.53
C PHE A 211 -10.31 5.90 6.13
N MET A 212 -10.40 5.09 5.07
CA MET A 212 -10.33 5.57 3.69
C MET A 212 -11.51 6.47 3.35
N ALA A 213 -12.72 6.16 3.84
CA ALA A 213 -13.90 7.00 3.61
C ALA A 213 -13.76 8.38 4.30
N ASN A 214 -13.34 8.40 5.56
CA ASN A 214 -13.12 9.65 6.29
C ASN A 214 -11.97 10.47 5.67
N PHE A 215 -10.86 9.81 5.36
CA PHE A 215 -9.69 10.50 4.82
C PHE A 215 -9.90 10.97 3.38
N ALA A 216 -10.78 10.33 2.60
CA ALA A 216 -11.24 10.88 1.33
C ALA A 216 -11.99 12.21 1.51
N ALA A 217 -12.88 12.29 2.51
CA ALA A 217 -13.61 13.51 2.80
C ALA A 217 -12.69 14.62 3.32
N ASP A 218 -11.74 14.29 4.20
CA ASP A 218 -10.88 15.27 4.87
C ASP A 218 -9.69 15.74 4.02
N ALA A 219 -9.12 14.83 3.22
CA ALA A 219 -7.84 15.01 2.54
C ALA A 219 -7.87 14.78 1.02
N GLY A 220 -9.03 14.40 0.46
CA GLY A 220 -9.16 14.14 -0.97
C GLY A 220 -8.39 12.90 -1.44
N LEU A 221 -8.31 11.85 -0.62
CA LEU A 221 -7.74 10.56 -1.00
C LEU A 221 -8.34 10.03 -2.31
N GLN A 222 -7.51 9.68 -3.29
CA GLN A 222 -7.98 9.24 -4.62
C GLN A 222 -8.14 7.71 -4.74
N ALA A 223 -7.29 6.94 -4.07
CA ALA A 223 -7.40 5.48 -4.03
C ALA A 223 -6.81 4.87 -2.76
N ALA A 224 -7.34 3.72 -2.36
CA ALA A 224 -6.81 2.90 -1.27
C ALA A 224 -6.30 1.58 -1.85
N TRP A 225 -5.07 1.22 -1.49
CA TRP A 225 -4.39 0.05 -1.98
C TRP A 225 -4.15 -0.92 -0.82
N ILE A 226 -4.74 -2.10 -0.89
CA ILE A 226 -4.47 -3.18 0.07
C ILE A 226 -3.56 -4.18 -0.64
N THR A 227 -2.36 -4.42 -0.10
CA THR A 227 -1.35 -5.27 -0.74
C THR A 227 -0.98 -6.47 0.11
N ASN A 228 -0.77 -7.62 -0.50
CA ASN A 228 -0.11 -8.76 0.16
C ASN A 228 1.34 -8.93 -0.32
N GLY A 229 1.88 -7.93 -1.04
CA GLY A 229 3.24 -7.96 -1.57
C GLY A 229 3.39 -8.64 -2.93
N LEU A 230 2.49 -9.57 -3.30
CA LEU A 230 2.43 -10.16 -4.65
C LEU A 230 1.36 -9.50 -5.51
N HIS A 231 0.22 -9.21 -4.91
CA HIS A 231 -0.93 -8.57 -5.52
C HIS A 231 -1.41 -7.42 -4.65
N SER A 232 -2.11 -6.47 -5.26
CA SER A 232 -2.79 -5.39 -4.56
C SER A 232 -4.19 -5.22 -5.12
N SER A 233 -5.18 -5.00 -4.26
CA SER A 233 -6.42 -4.35 -4.68
C SER A 233 -6.17 -2.84 -4.74
N ARG A 234 -6.72 -2.18 -5.76
CA ARG A 234 -6.60 -0.73 -5.98
C ARG A 234 -8.01 -0.16 -6.08
N ILE A 235 -8.54 0.23 -4.93
CA ILE A 235 -9.93 0.65 -4.78
C ILE A 235 -10.01 2.16 -5.02
N PRO A 236 -10.79 2.62 -6.01
CA PRO A 236 -10.95 4.06 -6.26
C PRO A 236 -11.82 4.71 -5.19
N ALA A 237 -11.61 6.01 -4.94
CA ALA A 237 -12.37 6.76 -3.94
C ALA A 237 -13.89 6.70 -4.14
N SER A 238 -14.35 6.64 -5.40
CA SER A 238 -15.76 6.47 -5.74
C SER A 238 -16.40 5.18 -5.22
N ALA A 239 -15.58 4.20 -4.82
CA ALA A 239 -16.03 2.92 -4.28
C ALA A 239 -15.91 2.83 -2.75
N PHE A 240 -15.30 3.79 -2.06
CA PHE A 240 -15.09 3.70 -0.61
C PHE A 240 -16.38 3.53 0.19
N GLY A 241 -17.44 4.24 -0.21
CA GLY A 241 -18.75 4.15 0.43
C GLY A 241 -19.41 2.76 0.34
N LEU A 242 -18.93 1.87 -0.54
CA LEU A 242 -19.44 0.51 -0.67
C LEU A 242 -18.95 -0.42 0.46
N PHE A 243 -17.91 -0.01 1.18
CA PHE A 243 -17.31 -0.78 2.28
C PHE A 243 -17.74 -0.27 3.66
N THR A 244 -18.34 0.91 3.74
CA THR A 244 -18.86 1.50 4.98
C THR A 244 -20.34 1.21 5.11
N ALA A 245 -20.83 0.99 6.33
CA ALA A 245 -22.27 0.95 6.57
C ALA A 245 -22.92 2.31 6.23
N PRO A 246 -24.20 2.35 5.82
CA PRO A 246 -24.97 3.58 5.93
C PRO A 246 -24.86 4.07 7.38
N ALA A 247 -24.62 5.37 7.58
CA ALA A 247 -24.71 5.94 8.92
C ALA A 247 -26.03 5.49 9.54
N GLU A 248 -25.98 4.82 10.70
CA GLU A 248 -27.19 4.54 11.44
C GLU A 248 -27.87 5.89 11.67
N ILE A 249 -29.01 6.12 11.00
CA ILE A 249 -29.90 7.21 11.33
C ILE A 249 -30.36 6.87 12.74
N ASN A 250 -29.73 7.48 13.73
CA ASN A 250 -30.16 7.37 15.11
C ASN A 250 -31.58 7.96 15.16
N PRO A 251 -32.65 7.17 15.33
CA PRO A 251 -34.02 7.66 15.19
C PRO A 251 -34.50 8.43 16.44
N SER A 252 -33.58 9.10 17.13
CA SER A 252 -33.82 9.80 18.38
C SER A 252 -33.00 11.10 18.45
N LYS A 253 -33.42 12.07 17.64
CA LYS A 253 -33.45 13.49 18.00
C LYS A 253 -34.78 14.07 17.59
#